data_AF-A0A838TQ25-F1
#
_entry.id   AF-A0A838TQ25-F1
#
_cell.length_a   1.000
_cell.length_b   1.000
_cell.length_c   1.000
_cell.angle_alpha   90.00
_cell.angle_beta   90.00
_cell.angle_gamma   90.00
#
_symmetry.space_group_name_H-M   'P 1'
#
loop_
_entity.id
_entity.type
_entity.pdbx_description
1 polymer ?
#
loop_
_entity_poly.entity_id
_entity_poly.type
_entity_poly.pdbx_seq_one_letter_code
_entity_poly.pdbx_strand_id
1 'polypeptide(L)'
;MASKRVKQKVKASVSNQSVIVTTLQNKGLYLFGILGIMLIISASIVLQKDTMKPTQDIKSTFNAVVGRPVEEPAPTPYPFYDLTIPYLREQTFISSLNDLEEVSRTEDYISYVTSFTSDGFTVNGLLTQPTGEPPAQGWPAIVFIHGYIPPSQYTTLGESYSTYVDYLARSGFVVFKIDLRGHGDSEGTPGGAYYS
;
A
#
# COMPACT_ATOMS: atom_id res chain seq x y z
N MET A 1 11.30 52.06 -57.92
CA MET A 1 11.93 53.39 -58.13
C MET A 1 12.43 53.86 -56.77
N ALA A 2 13.64 54.33 -56.51
CA ALA A 2 14.87 54.52 -57.27
C ALA A 2 16.03 54.63 -56.23
N SER A 3 17.24 54.19 -56.58
CA SER A 3 18.45 54.36 -55.78
C SER A 3 19.48 55.18 -56.55
N LYS A 4 20.05 56.22 -55.92
CA LYS A 4 21.27 56.95 -56.32
C LYS A 4 22.02 57.30 -55.03
N ARG A 5 23.13 56.64 -54.68
CA ARG A 5 24.55 56.78 -55.10
C ARG A 5 25.26 58.07 -54.66
N VAL A 6 26.52 57.88 -54.23
CA VAL A 6 27.73 58.73 -54.49
C VAL A 6 27.97 59.87 -53.46
N LYS A 7 29.17 60.19 -52.95
CA LYS A 7 30.58 59.79 -53.18
C LYS A 7 31.46 60.23 -51.98
N GLN A 8 32.56 59.52 -51.81
CA GLN A 8 33.72 59.77 -50.93
C GLN A 8 34.63 60.90 -51.46
N LYS A 9 35.37 61.58 -50.57
CA LYS A 9 36.59 62.32 -50.93
C LYS A 9 37.62 62.29 -49.78
N VAL A 10 38.88 62.03 -50.15
CA VAL A 10 40.07 61.84 -49.29
C VAL A 10 41.10 62.93 -49.62
N LYS A 11 41.89 63.38 -48.63
CA LYS A 11 43.31 63.85 -48.74
C LYS A 11 43.88 64.06 -47.31
N ALA A 12 44.83 63.24 -46.84
CA ALA A 12 46.31 63.39 -46.88
C ALA A 12 46.81 64.62 -46.09
N SER A 13 47.41 64.49 -44.88
CA SER A 13 48.71 63.92 -44.43
C SER A 13 49.86 64.93 -44.45
N VAL A 14 50.33 65.31 -43.24
CA VAL A 14 51.67 65.85 -42.95
C VAL A 14 52.10 65.34 -41.56
N SER A 15 53.31 64.78 -41.47
CA SER A 15 53.92 64.16 -40.27
C SER A 15 54.81 65.12 -39.49
N ASN A 16 55.03 64.92 -38.17
CA ASN A 16 56.37 65.08 -37.59
C ASN A 16 56.61 64.52 -36.17
N GLN A 17 57.63 63.67 -36.05
CA GLN A 17 58.70 63.61 -35.03
C GLN A 17 58.44 63.42 -33.51
N SER A 18 57.21 63.36 -32.99
CA SER A 18 56.98 63.17 -31.53
C SER A 18 57.07 61.72 -31.00
N VAL A 19 57.33 60.72 -31.84
CA VAL A 19 57.09 59.30 -31.52
C VAL A 19 58.25 58.62 -30.76
N ILE A 20 59.49 59.10 -30.88
CA ILE A 20 60.67 58.33 -30.47
C ILE A 20 60.97 58.42 -28.96
N VAL A 21 60.60 59.52 -28.29
CA VAL A 21 60.85 59.68 -26.83
C VAL A 21 59.82 58.90 -26.00
N THR A 22 58.59 58.75 -26.48
CA THR A 22 57.52 58.03 -25.79
C THR A 22 57.73 56.51 -25.75
N THR A 23 58.59 55.95 -26.62
CA THR A 23 58.71 54.50 -26.79
C THR A 23 59.58 53.81 -25.72
N LEU A 24 60.55 54.50 -25.10
CA LEU A 24 61.38 53.89 -24.04
C LEU A 24 60.72 53.91 -22.67
N GLN A 25 59.93 54.95 -22.36
CA GLN A 25 59.27 55.10 -21.06
C GLN A 25 58.14 54.07 -20.87
N ASN A 26 57.50 53.63 -21.95
CA ASN A 26 56.44 52.61 -21.91
C ASN A 26 56.98 51.18 -21.72
N LYS A 27 58.20 50.85 -22.17
CA LYS A 27 58.76 49.48 -22.06
C LYS A 27 59.05 49.06 -20.62
N GLY A 28 59.47 49.99 -19.76
CA GLY A 28 59.64 49.72 -18.32
C GLY A 28 58.31 49.40 -17.64
N LEU A 29 57.25 50.13 -17.99
CA LEU A 29 55.92 49.95 -17.40
C LEU A 29 55.28 48.59 -17.75
N TYR A 30 55.50 48.08 -18.96
CA TYR A 30 55.02 46.75 -19.36
C TYR A 30 55.74 45.60 -18.63
N LEU A 31 57.04 45.73 -18.34
CA LEU A 31 57.79 44.68 -17.65
C LEU A 31 57.39 44.57 -16.17
N PHE A 32 57.14 45.70 -15.49
CA PHE A 32 56.59 45.71 -14.13
C PHE A 32 55.15 45.20 -14.07
N GLY A 33 54.33 45.49 -15.10
CA GLY A 33 52.97 44.95 -15.21
C GLY A 33 52.91 43.44 -15.34
N ILE A 34 53.77 42.83 -16.18
CA ILE A 34 53.82 41.38 -16.38
C ILE A 34 54.33 40.66 -15.11
N LEU A 35 55.33 41.22 -14.44
CA LEU A 35 55.87 40.65 -13.20
C LEU A 35 54.84 40.70 -12.06
N GLY A 36 54.06 41.78 -11.96
CA GLY A 36 52.96 41.92 -11.01
C GLY A 36 51.84 40.90 -11.25
N ILE A 37 51.46 40.67 -12.51
CA ILE A 37 50.45 39.66 -12.87
C ILE A 37 50.96 38.24 -12.55
N MET A 38 52.22 37.93 -12.85
CA MET A 38 52.82 36.63 -12.49
C MET A 38 52.88 36.42 -10.98
N LEU A 39 53.16 37.46 -10.19
CA LEU A 39 53.11 37.41 -8.73
C LEU A 39 51.69 37.14 -8.21
N ILE A 40 50.67 37.80 -8.77
CA ILE A 40 49.27 37.59 -8.39
C ILE A 40 48.80 36.17 -8.74
N ILE A 41 49.18 35.65 -9.91
CA ILE A 41 48.87 34.27 -10.30
C ILE A 41 49.58 33.27 -9.38
N SER A 42 50.87 33.49 -9.09
CA SER A 42 51.62 32.64 -8.16
C SER A 42 51.04 32.65 -6.73
N ALA A 43 50.62 33.82 -6.23
CA ALA A 43 49.97 33.96 -4.94
C ALA A 43 48.59 33.28 -4.93
N SER A 44 47.84 33.38 -6.03
CA SER A 44 46.53 32.72 -6.18
C SER A 44 46.64 31.20 -6.18
N ILE A 45 47.68 30.65 -6.81
CA ILE A 45 47.96 29.20 -6.81
C ILE A 45 48.40 28.71 -5.42
N VAL A 46 49.20 29.51 -4.69
CA VAL A 46 49.61 29.20 -3.32
C VAL A 46 48.42 29.27 -2.35
N LEU A 47 47.53 30.26 -2.49
CA LEU A 47 46.31 30.40 -1.69
C LEU A 47 45.27 29.31 -1.96
N GLN A 48 45.32 28.64 -3.11
CA GLN A 48 44.43 27.52 -3.44
C GLN A 48 44.93 26.15 -2.97
N LYS A 49 46.18 26.03 -2.46
CA LYS A 49 46.72 24.73 -2.03
C LYS A 49 46.18 24.23 -0.68
N ASP A 50 45.57 25.08 0.13
CA ASP A 50 45.13 24.74 1.50
C ASP A 50 43.69 24.19 1.60
N THR A 51 42.95 24.05 0.50
CA THR A 51 41.52 23.66 0.52
C THR A 51 41.24 22.19 0.25
N MET A 52 42.24 21.33 0.07
CA MET A 52 42.03 19.87 0.01
C MET A 52 42.64 19.17 1.21
N LYS A 53 41.87 19.11 2.30
CA LYS A 53 42.19 18.31 3.49
C LYS A 53 41.87 16.82 3.19
N PRO A 54 42.82 15.87 3.31
CA PRO A 54 42.57 14.48 2.98
C PRO A 54 41.67 13.80 4.02
N THR A 55 40.55 13.23 3.54
CA THR A 55 39.98 11.91 3.90
C THR A 55 40.23 11.36 5.32
N GLN A 56 40.03 12.14 6.37
CA GLN A 56 39.98 11.62 7.76
C GLN A 56 38.55 11.37 8.26
N ASP A 57 37.54 11.85 7.53
CA ASP A 57 36.14 11.81 8.02
C ASP A 57 35.44 10.47 7.76
N ILE A 58 35.94 9.65 6.83
CA ILE A 58 35.26 8.40 6.45
C ILE A 58 35.40 7.34 7.55
N LYS A 59 36.57 7.24 8.21
CA LYS A 59 36.79 6.26 9.29
C LYS A 59 36.04 6.64 10.57
N SER A 60 35.95 7.94 10.89
CA SER A 60 35.19 8.43 12.03
C SER A 60 33.69 8.17 11.85
N THR A 61 33.17 8.49 10.66
CA THR A 61 31.77 8.23 10.31
C THR A 61 31.47 6.72 10.29
N PHE A 62 32.36 5.90 9.74
CA PHE A 62 32.19 4.44 9.74
C PHE A 62 32.13 3.86 11.16
N ASN A 63 33.06 4.24 12.04
CA ASN A 63 33.07 3.76 13.43
C ASN A 63 31.86 4.25 14.23
N ALA A 64 31.37 5.46 13.94
CA ALA A 64 30.17 6.00 14.57
C ALA A 64 28.88 5.29 14.09
N VAL A 65 28.86 4.78 12.86
CA VAL A 65 27.73 4.00 12.31
C VAL A 65 27.76 2.56 12.80
N VAL A 66 28.93 1.93 12.87
CA VAL A 66 29.10 0.51 13.27
C VAL A 66 29.00 0.31 14.79
N GLY A 67 29.30 1.35 15.59
CA GLY A 67 29.23 1.30 17.05
C GLY A 67 27.85 1.56 17.66
N ARG A 68 26.82 1.84 16.83
CA ARG A 68 25.45 1.99 17.33
C ARG A 68 24.89 0.60 17.67
N PRO A 69 24.34 0.39 18.88
CA PRO A 69 23.53 -0.79 19.12
C PRO A 69 22.42 -0.80 18.08
N VAL A 70 22.34 -1.88 17.31
CA VAL A 70 21.20 -2.14 16.44
C VAL A 70 20.03 -2.33 17.40
N GLU A 71 19.23 -1.30 17.59
CA GLU A 71 17.94 -1.46 18.25
C GLU A 71 17.16 -2.46 17.39
N GLU A 72 16.92 -3.64 17.96
CA GLU A 72 16.06 -4.64 17.35
C GLU A 72 14.70 -3.97 17.14
N PRO A 73 14.15 -3.98 15.92
CA PRO A 73 12.86 -3.36 15.70
C PRO A 73 11.87 -3.98 16.68
N ALA A 74 11.18 -3.14 17.45
CA ALA A 74 10.09 -3.60 18.29
C ALA A 74 9.14 -4.43 17.40
N PRO A 75 8.62 -5.57 17.87
CA PRO A 75 7.71 -6.37 17.08
C PRO A 75 6.59 -5.47 16.61
N THR A 76 6.43 -5.38 15.29
CA THR A 76 5.30 -4.63 14.72
C THR A 76 4.04 -5.32 15.22
N PRO A 77 3.06 -4.59 15.79
CA PRO A 77 1.78 -5.18 16.15
C PRO A 77 1.27 -5.99 14.96
N TYR A 78 0.86 -7.23 15.19
CA TYR A 78 0.29 -8.08 14.15
C TYR A 78 -1.22 -7.89 14.21
N PRO A 79 -1.79 -6.89 13.50
CA PRO A 79 -3.22 -6.69 13.52
C PRO A 79 -3.90 -7.94 12.98
N PHE A 80 -5.07 -8.27 13.52
CA PHE A 80 -5.87 -9.43 13.09
C PHE A 80 -5.24 -10.80 13.41
N TYR A 81 -4.31 -10.89 14.38
CA TYR A 81 -3.78 -12.19 14.84
C TYR A 81 -4.91 -13.17 15.20
N ASP A 82 -5.97 -12.63 15.80
CA ASP A 82 -7.19 -13.30 16.20
C ASP A 82 -7.98 -13.94 15.05
N LEU A 83 -7.76 -13.49 13.81
CA LEU A 83 -8.41 -14.06 12.62
C LEU A 83 -7.57 -15.13 11.92
N THR A 84 -6.37 -15.43 12.42
CA THR A 84 -5.50 -16.41 11.78
C THR A 84 -5.87 -17.85 12.14
N ILE A 85 -5.61 -18.78 11.21
CA ILE A 85 -5.84 -20.21 11.46
C ILE A 85 -5.06 -20.74 12.68
N PRO A 86 -3.77 -20.38 12.91
CA PRO A 86 -3.07 -20.77 14.12
C PRO A 86 -3.81 -20.34 15.40
N TYR A 87 -4.21 -19.07 15.49
CA TYR A 87 -4.96 -18.57 16.65
C TYR A 87 -6.30 -19.28 16.81
N LEU A 88 -7.08 -19.44 15.73
CA LEU A 88 -8.40 -20.08 15.77
C LEU A 88 -8.32 -21.58 16.13
N ARG A 89 -7.20 -22.25 15.82
CA ARG A 89 -6.94 -23.65 16.24
C ARG A 89 -6.64 -23.79 17.74
N GLU A 90 -6.26 -22.72 18.41
CA GLU A 90 -6.06 -22.69 19.86
C GLU A 90 -7.36 -22.45 20.63
N GLN A 91 -8.41 -21.98 19.93
CA GLN A 91 -9.71 -21.73 20.53
C GLN A 91 -10.56 -23.01 20.64
N THR A 92 -11.50 -23.00 21.58
CA THR A 92 -12.49 -24.08 21.74
C THR A 92 -13.87 -23.52 21.41
N PHE A 93 -14.50 -24.07 20.37
CA PHE A 93 -15.87 -23.72 19.97
C PHE A 93 -16.79 -24.89 20.33
N ILE A 94 -17.65 -24.71 21.33
CA ILE A 94 -18.66 -25.70 21.74
C ILE A 94 -20.02 -25.12 21.40
N SER A 95 -20.77 -25.83 20.56
CA SER A 95 -22.12 -25.45 20.16
C SER A 95 -22.91 -26.65 19.71
N SER A 96 -24.23 -26.52 19.71
CA SER A 96 -25.19 -27.48 19.17
C SER A 96 -26.33 -26.71 18.53
N LEU A 97 -27.01 -27.34 17.57
CA LEU A 97 -28.29 -26.82 17.10
C LEU A 97 -29.31 -26.91 18.25
N ASN A 98 -30.16 -25.89 18.34
CA ASN A 98 -31.36 -25.89 19.16
C ASN A 98 -32.47 -26.72 18.49
N ASP A 99 -33.68 -26.67 19.05
CA ASP A 99 -34.83 -27.35 18.49
C ASP A 99 -35.06 -26.98 17.01
N LEU A 100 -35.52 -27.97 16.24
CA LEU A 100 -35.83 -27.81 14.83
C LEU A 100 -37.32 -27.50 14.67
N GLU A 101 -37.63 -26.28 14.24
CA GLU A 101 -39.00 -25.87 13.90
C GLU A 101 -39.26 -26.11 12.41
N GLU A 102 -40.09 -27.10 12.07
CA GLU A 102 -40.43 -27.39 10.67
C GLU A 102 -41.22 -26.22 10.06
N VAL A 103 -40.68 -25.66 8.97
CA VAL A 103 -41.28 -24.52 8.27
C VAL A 103 -41.79 -24.87 6.88
N SER A 104 -41.24 -25.92 6.26
CA SER A 104 -41.75 -26.44 4.98
C SER A 104 -41.37 -27.90 4.77
N ARG A 105 -42.16 -28.57 3.95
CA ARG A 105 -41.95 -29.97 3.57
C ARG A 105 -42.32 -30.19 2.11
N THR A 106 -41.47 -30.91 1.41
CA THR A 106 -41.71 -31.41 0.05
C THR A 106 -41.55 -32.93 0.04
N GLU A 107 -41.73 -33.56 -1.12
CA GLU A 107 -41.40 -34.98 -1.29
C GLU A 107 -39.89 -35.25 -1.18
N ASP A 108 -39.05 -34.26 -1.53
CA ASP A 108 -37.58 -34.43 -1.62
C ASP A 108 -36.82 -33.99 -0.36
N TYR A 109 -37.37 -33.06 0.43
CA TYR A 109 -36.71 -32.52 1.62
C TYR A 109 -37.69 -31.86 2.61
N ILE A 110 -37.20 -31.62 3.82
CA ILE A 110 -37.87 -30.88 4.89
C ILE A 110 -36.97 -29.71 5.29
N SER A 111 -37.56 -28.53 5.48
CA SER A 111 -36.83 -27.35 5.97
C SER A 111 -37.24 -27.00 7.39
N TYR A 112 -36.26 -26.63 8.18
CA TYR A 112 -36.39 -26.26 9.58
C TYR A 112 -35.73 -24.91 9.84
N VAL A 113 -36.40 -24.05 10.60
CA VAL A 113 -35.71 -22.95 11.29
C VAL A 113 -35.12 -23.49 12.58
N THR A 114 -33.88 -23.12 12.85
CA THR A 114 -33.18 -23.46 14.09
C THR A 114 -32.14 -22.40 14.40
N SER A 115 -31.46 -22.54 15.53
CA SER A 115 -30.38 -21.67 15.95
C SER A 115 -29.25 -22.43 16.63
N PHE A 116 -28.11 -21.78 16.80
CA PHE A 116 -26.97 -22.29 17.54
C PHE A 116 -26.24 -21.15 18.24
N THR A 117 -25.43 -21.47 19.25
CA THR A 117 -24.64 -20.46 19.96
C THR A 117 -23.29 -20.26 19.28
N SER A 118 -22.89 -19.00 19.08
CA SER A 118 -21.57 -18.63 18.54
C SER A 118 -21.04 -17.38 19.26
N ASP A 119 -19.92 -17.53 19.98
CA ASP A 119 -19.28 -16.49 20.79
C ASP A 119 -20.25 -15.75 21.74
N GLY A 120 -21.17 -16.51 22.35
CA GLY A 120 -22.16 -15.99 23.29
C GLY A 120 -23.41 -15.38 22.64
N PHE A 121 -23.54 -15.44 21.32
CA PHE A 121 -24.72 -14.98 20.59
C PHE A 121 -25.51 -16.15 20.02
N THR A 122 -26.83 -15.98 19.94
CA THR A 122 -27.75 -16.87 19.23
C THR A 122 -27.74 -16.53 17.74
N VAL A 123 -27.33 -17.48 16.93
CA VAL A 123 -27.29 -17.36 15.46
C VAL A 123 -28.33 -18.30 14.87
N ASN A 124 -29.24 -17.74 14.07
CA ASN A 124 -30.31 -18.48 13.41
C ASN A 124 -29.86 -19.03 12.06
N GLY A 125 -30.64 -19.96 11.53
CA GLY A 125 -30.45 -20.46 10.17
C GLY A 125 -31.58 -21.36 9.70
N LEU A 126 -31.55 -21.62 8.40
CA LEU A 126 -32.45 -22.54 7.72
C LEU A 126 -31.70 -23.85 7.45
N LEU A 127 -32.13 -24.94 8.10
CA LEU A 127 -31.64 -26.29 7.86
C LEU A 127 -32.59 -27.01 6.89
N THR A 128 -32.11 -27.35 5.70
CA THR A 128 -32.87 -28.13 4.73
C THR A 128 -32.27 -29.53 4.64
N GLN A 129 -33.06 -30.54 4.98
CA GLN A 129 -32.65 -31.95 5.07
C GLN A 129 -33.39 -32.80 4.02
N PRO A 130 -32.69 -33.63 3.23
CA PRO A 130 -33.34 -34.57 2.31
C PRO A 130 -34.26 -35.56 3.04
N THR A 131 -35.35 -35.94 2.39
CA THR A 131 -36.22 -37.02 2.86
C THR A 131 -35.65 -38.40 2.50
N GLY A 132 -36.15 -39.44 3.15
CA GLY A 132 -35.73 -40.83 2.89
C GLY A 132 -34.61 -41.31 3.82
N GLU A 133 -34.04 -42.46 3.46
CA GLU A 133 -33.02 -43.12 4.26
C GLU A 133 -31.64 -42.48 4.03
N PRO A 134 -30.95 -42.00 5.08
CA PRO A 134 -29.62 -41.47 4.94
C PRO A 134 -28.61 -42.56 4.53
N PRO A 135 -27.50 -42.19 3.86
CA PRO A 135 -26.35 -43.08 3.70
C PRO A 135 -25.86 -43.59 5.06
N ALA A 136 -25.09 -44.69 5.06
CA ALA A 136 -24.60 -45.32 6.30
C ALA A 136 -23.78 -44.40 7.22
N GLN A 137 -23.18 -43.33 6.68
CA GLN A 137 -22.40 -42.33 7.41
C GLN A 137 -23.18 -41.03 7.68
N GLY A 138 -24.51 -41.03 7.43
CA GLY A 138 -25.33 -39.84 7.43
C GLY A 138 -25.33 -39.12 6.07
N TRP A 139 -26.17 -38.09 5.97
CA TRP A 139 -26.19 -37.20 4.82
C TRP A 139 -24.89 -36.36 4.77
N PRO A 140 -24.29 -36.15 3.59
CA PRO A 140 -23.28 -35.11 3.46
C PRO A 140 -23.92 -33.73 3.74
N ALA A 141 -23.17 -32.84 4.39
CA ALA A 141 -23.68 -31.54 4.80
C ALA A 141 -22.89 -30.38 4.19
N ILE A 142 -23.58 -29.27 3.93
CA ILE A 142 -23.03 -28.02 3.43
C ILE A 142 -23.47 -26.89 4.37
N VAL A 143 -22.50 -26.14 4.90
CA VAL A 143 -22.77 -24.86 5.55
C VAL A 143 -22.79 -23.79 4.46
N PHE A 144 -23.95 -23.20 4.22
CA PHE A 144 -24.15 -22.18 3.19
C PHE A 144 -24.06 -20.79 3.84
N ILE A 145 -23.02 -20.05 3.50
CA ILE A 145 -22.83 -18.67 3.98
C ILE A 145 -23.34 -17.71 2.90
N HIS A 146 -24.32 -16.86 3.25
CA HIS A 146 -24.87 -15.90 2.29
C HIS A 146 -23.94 -14.70 2.06
N GLY A 147 -24.04 -14.09 0.89
CA GLY A 147 -23.42 -12.78 0.60
C GLY A 147 -24.16 -11.63 1.29
N TYR A 148 -23.62 -10.41 1.21
CA TYR A 148 -24.23 -9.24 1.85
C TYR A 148 -25.63 -8.95 1.29
N ILE A 149 -26.61 -8.90 2.18
CA ILE A 149 -27.95 -8.38 1.96
C ILE A 149 -28.16 -7.36 3.10
N PRO A 150 -28.66 -6.14 2.83
CA PRO A 150 -28.90 -5.18 3.90
C PRO A 150 -29.66 -5.84 5.07
N PRO A 151 -29.17 -5.73 6.32
CA PRO A 151 -29.75 -6.45 7.46
C PRO A 151 -31.26 -6.24 7.62
N SER A 152 -31.75 -5.02 7.36
CA SER A 152 -33.18 -4.67 7.40
C SER A 152 -34.03 -5.31 6.30
N GLN A 153 -33.42 -5.95 5.30
CA GLN A 153 -34.07 -6.62 4.18
C GLN A 153 -33.88 -8.14 4.23
N TYR A 154 -32.92 -8.63 5.02
CA TYR A 154 -32.65 -10.06 5.12
C TYR A 154 -33.71 -10.75 5.97
N THR A 155 -34.18 -11.91 5.51
CA THR A 155 -35.04 -12.80 6.29
C THR A 155 -34.59 -14.25 6.10
N THR A 156 -34.68 -15.07 7.16
CA THR A 156 -34.26 -16.48 7.16
C THR A 156 -34.95 -17.29 6.05
N LEU A 157 -36.25 -17.04 5.86
CA LEU A 157 -37.13 -17.69 4.88
C LEU A 157 -37.30 -16.91 3.57
N GLY A 158 -36.48 -15.88 3.34
CA GLY A 158 -36.55 -15.09 2.11
C GLY A 158 -36.20 -15.92 0.86
N GLU A 159 -36.62 -15.43 -0.31
CA GLU A 159 -36.38 -16.12 -1.60
C GLU A 159 -34.89 -16.12 -2.01
N SER A 160 -34.08 -15.26 -1.38
CA SER A 160 -32.66 -15.17 -1.64
C SER A 160 -31.99 -16.53 -1.42
N TYR A 161 -31.28 -16.99 -2.45
CA TYR A 161 -30.56 -18.26 -2.49
C TYR A 161 -31.41 -19.53 -2.44
N SER A 162 -32.75 -19.43 -2.41
CA SER A 162 -33.67 -20.57 -2.31
C SER A 162 -33.42 -21.62 -3.41
N THR A 163 -33.19 -21.22 -4.66
CA THR A 163 -32.89 -22.13 -5.77
C THR A 163 -31.61 -22.93 -5.57
N TYR A 164 -30.57 -22.35 -4.95
CA TYR A 164 -29.32 -23.07 -4.67
C TYR A 164 -29.51 -24.08 -3.53
N VAL A 165 -30.21 -23.67 -2.47
CA VAL A 165 -30.55 -24.55 -1.34
C VAL A 165 -31.41 -25.73 -1.82
N ASP A 166 -32.44 -25.46 -2.61
CA ASP A 166 -33.33 -26.47 -3.21
C ASP A 166 -32.56 -27.47 -4.07
N TYR A 167 -31.71 -26.98 -4.99
CA TYR A 167 -30.89 -27.83 -5.84
C TYR A 167 -29.97 -28.76 -5.02
N LEU A 168 -29.28 -28.22 -4.00
CA LEU A 168 -28.37 -28.97 -3.16
C LEU A 168 -29.12 -30.01 -2.29
N ALA A 169 -30.26 -29.63 -1.72
CA ALA A 169 -31.08 -30.54 -0.92
C ALA A 169 -31.61 -31.72 -1.75
N ARG A 170 -32.17 -31.45 -2.95
CA ARG A 170 -32.59 -32.49 -3.89
C ARG A 170 -31.46 -33.39 -4.37
N SER A 171 -30.22 -32.88 -4.32
CA SER A 171 -29.01 -33.65 -4.65
C SER A 171 -28.51 -34.52 -3.48
N GLY A 172 -29.25 -34.59 -2.36
CA GLY A 172 -28.93 -35.43 -1.21
C GLY A 172 -27.97 -34.77 -0.21
N PHE A 173 -27.89 -33.45 -0.17
CA PHE A 173 -27.12 -32.72 0.85
C PHE A 173 -28.04 -32.14 1.91
N VAL A 174 -27.65 -32.26 3.18
CA VAL A 174 -28.16 -31.36 4.22
C VAL A 174 -27.55 -29.99 4.00
N VAL A 175 -28.36 -28.96 3.87
CA VAL A 175 -27.89 -27.58 3.67
C VAL A 175 -28.28 -26.77 4.88
N PHE A 176 -27.29 -26.20 5.57
CA PHE A 176 -27.53 -25.26 6.66
C PHE A 176 -27.14 -23.85 6.22
N LYS A 177 -28.15 -23.04 5.84
CA LYS A 177 -27.97 -21.63 5.50
C LYS A 177 -28.06 -20.81 6.78
N ILE A 178 -26.90 -20.41 7.31
CA ILE A 178 -26.84 -19.59 8.52
C ILE A 178 -27.17 -18.13 8.19
N ASP A 179 -27.80 -17.45 9.13
CA ASP A 179 -28.02 -16.01 9.07
C ASP A 179 -26.84 -15.34 9.77
N LEU A 180 -26.02 -14.56 9.06
CA LEU A 180 -24.87 -13.84 9.64
C LEU A 180 -25.31 -12.96 10.81
N ARG A 181 -24.39 -12.59 11.73
CA ARG A 181 -24.77 -11.79 12.92
C ARG A 181 -25.51 -10.53 12.51
N GLY A 182 -26.55 -10.21 13.27
CA GLY A 182 -27.43 -9.07 13.01
C GLY A 182 -28.27 -9.16 11.73
N HIS A 183 -28.35 -10.31 11.07
CA HIS A 183 -29.25 -10.57 9.95
C HIS A 183 -30.40 -11.48 10.39
N GLY A 184 -31.62 -11.18 9.93
CA GLY A 184 -32.81 -11.93 10.35
C GLY A 184 -32.98 -11.81 11.87
N ASP A 185 -33.18 -12.94 12.53
CA ASP A 185 -33.32 -13.00 13.98
C ASP A 185 -31.99 -13.33 14.69
N SER A 186 -30.86 -13.42 13.96
CA SER A 186 -29.52 -13.63 14.58
C SER A 186 -29.09 -12.42 15.40
N GLU A 187 -28.61 -12.69 16.61
CA GLU A 187 -28.04 -11.66 17.48
C GLU A 187 -26.69 -11.14 16.96
N GLY A 188 -26.21 -10.05 17.57
CA GLY A 188 -24.96 -9.39 17.21
C GLY A 188 -25.16 -8.16 16.31
N THR A 189 -24.04 -7.62 15.82
CA THR A 189 -24.05 -6.45 14.93
C THR A 189 -23.67 -6.89 13.53
N PRO A 190 -24.37 -6.44 12.48
CA PRO A 190 -23.97 -6.74 11.12
C PRO A 190 -22.61 -6.10 10.83
N GLY A 191 -21.60 -6.94 10.68
CA GLY A 191 -20.22 -6.56 10.39
C GLY A 191 -19.85 -6.74 8.91
N GLY A 192 -18.64 -6.30 8.57
CA GLY A 192 -17.98 -6.74 7.34
C GLY A 192 -17.49 -8.18 7.46
N ALA A 193 -16.81 -8.67 6.42
CA ALA A 193 -16.43 -10.08 6.25
C ALA A 193 -15.61 -10.78 7.37
N TYR A 194 -15.18 -10.05 8.40
CA TYR A 194 -14.20 -10.52 9.39
C TYR A 194 -14.75 -10.65 10.82
N TYR A 195 -15.84 -9.95 11.15
CA TYR A 195 -16.37 -9.88 12.52
C TYR A 195 -17.90 -9.99 12.60
N SER A 196 -18.53 -10.37 11.47
CA SER A 196 -19.96 -10.65 11.36
C SER A 196 -20.30 -12.10 11.70
#